data_AF-A0AAD4BW99-F1
#
_entry.id   AF-A0AAD4BW99-F1
#
_cell.length_a   1.000
_cell.length_b   1.000
_cell.length_c   1.000
_cell.angle_alpha   90.00
_cell.angle_beta   90.00
_cell.angle_gamma   90.00
#
_symmetry.space_group_name_H-M   'P 1'
#
loop_
_entity.id
_entity.type
_entity.pdbx_description
1 polymer ?
#
loop_
_entity_poly.entity_id
_entity_poly.type
_entity_poly.pdbx_seq_one_letter_code
_entity_poly.pdbx_strand_id
1 'polypeptide(L)'
;MHHTLEIPEILLDIFGRCRSPGTGTETASSDLPALARTCRAFKEPALDLLWENLPDPSPIVRCLPEASHYSQISPEKENKCYSFCRTLTQTEWDILRSYTRRIQSLADDGGDRDRLDWKSVKTFLNPPIASPLFPNL
;
A
#
# COMPACT_ATOMS: atom_id res chain seq x y z
N MET A 1 -22.10 9.54 -17.25
CA MET A 1 -22.10 8.71 -16.02
C MET A 1 -23.32 9.10 -15.21
N HIS A 2 -23.91 8.17 -14.46
CA HIS A 2 -25.00 8.53 -13.54
C HIS A 2 -24.42 9.35 -12.39
N HIS A 3 -25.07 10.45 -12.00
CA HIS A 3 -24.53 11.44 -11.05
C HIS A 3 -24.18 10.83 -9.66
N THR A 4 -24.83 9.72 -9.29
CA THR A 4 -24.52 8.98 -8.05
C THR A 4 -23.16 8.29 -8.06
N LEU A 5 -22.57 8.03 -9.24
CA LEU A 5 -21.22 7.46 -9.39
C LEU A 5 -20.13 8.54 -9.42
N GLU A 6 -20.49 9.80 -9.18
CA GLU A 6 -19.56 10.92 -9.01
C GLU A 6 -19.40 11.30 -7.54
N ILE A 7 -20.21 10.70 -6.65
CA ILE A 7 -20.17 10.93 -5.20
C ILE A 7 -19.16 9.96 -4.58
N PRO A 8 -18.02 10.44 -4.05
CA PRO A 8 -16.95 9.59 -3.50
C PRO A 8 -17.44 8.65 -2.39
N GLU A 9 -18.34 9.12 -1.53
CA GLU A 9 -18.87 8.37 -0.39
C GLU A 9 -19.67 7.15 -0.84
N ILE A 10 -20.45 7.29 -1.92
CA ILE A 10 -21.20 6.18 -2.51
C ILE A 10 -20.26 5.16 -3.16
N LEU A 11 -19.21 5.65 -3.84
CA LEU A 11 -18.19 4.76 -4.39
C LEU A 11 -17.44 4.01 -3.29
N LEU A 12 -17.08 4.68 -2.19
CA LEU A 12 -16.43 4.05 -1.04
C LEU A 12 -17.31 3.00 -0.37
N ASP A 13 -18.62 3.23 -0.20
CA ASP A 13 -19.53 2.21 0.33
C ASP A 13 -19.62 0.99 -0.60
N ILE A 14 -19.77 1.21 -1.90
CA ILE A 14 -19.84 0.14 -2.90
C ILE A 14 -18.53 -0.67 -2.91
N PHE A 15 -17.39 0.02 -2.99
CA PHE A 15 -16.07 -0.62 -3.04
C PHE A 15 -15.72 -1.28 -1.70
N GLY A 16 -16.19 -0.73 -0.57
CA GLY A 16 -16.07 -1.33 0.75
C GLY A 16 -16.73 -2.70 0.83
N ARG A 17 -17.82 -2.93 0.08
CA ARG A 17 -18.46 -4.25 -0.04
C ARG A 17 -17.69 -5.23 -0.93
N CYS A 18 -16.85 -4.74 -1.85
CA CYS A 18 -15.94 -5.57 -2.63
C CYS A 18 -14.76 -6.08 -1.80
N ARG A 19 -14.44 -5.39 -0.70
CA ARG A 19 -13.50 -5.88 0.31
C ARG A 19 -14.18 -7.01 1.09
N SER A 20 -14.14 -8.23 0.55
CA SER A 20 -14.67 -9.40 1.25
C SER A 20 -14.00 -9.53 2.64
N PRO A 21 -14.75 -9.62 3.75
CA PRO A 21 -14.21 -10.00 5.04
C PRO A 21 -13.95 -11.52 5.02
N GLY A 22 -13.00 -11.94 4.20
CA GLY A 22 -12.60 -13.33 4.07
C GLY A 22 -11.91 -13.79 5.35
N THR A 23 -12.66 -14.48 6.20
CA THR A 23 -12.09 -15.32 7.26
C THR A 23 -11.28 -16.44 6.59
N GLY A 24 -9.97 -16.26 6.49
CA GLY A 24 -9.05 -17.30 6.04
C GLY A 24 -8.58 -17.15 4.59
N THR A 25 -7.29 -16.89 4.45
CA THR A 25 -6.39 -17.41 3.40
C THR A 25 -6.72 -17.22 1.92
N GLU A 26 -7.66 -16.38 1.52
CA GLU A 26 -7.89 -16.10 0.10
C GLU A 26 -7.66 -14.63 -0.23
N THR A 27 -6.54 -14.43 -0.95
CA THR A 27 -6.18 -13.32 -1.85
C THR A 27 -6.91 -11.99 -1.62
N ALA A 28 -6.16 -10.97 -1.22
CA ALA A 28 -6.59 -9.57 -1.26
C ALA A 28 -7.44 -9.33 -2.53
N SER A 29 -8.72 -8.99 -2.34
CA SER A 29 -9.74 -9.02 -3.40
C SER A 29 -9.20 -8.36 -4.67
N SER A 30 -9.09 -9.12 -5.76
CA SER A 30 -8.56 -8.64 -7.05
C SER A 30 -9.36 -7.48 -7.65
N ASP A 31 -10.52 -7.24 -7.06
CA ASP A 31 -11.53 -6.30 -7.51
C ASP A 31 -11.11 -4.85 -7.29
N LEU A 32 -10.46 -4.50 -6.16
CA LEU A 32 -10.01 -3.12 -5.91
C LEU A 32 -8.95 -2.65 -6.91
N PRO A 33 -7.88 -3.42 -7.21
CA PRO A 33 -6.96 -3.08 -8.30
C PRO A 33 -7.61 -3.06 -9.68
N ALA A 34 -8.63 -3.89 -9.93
CA ALA A 34 -9.39 -3.83 -11.17
C ALA A 34 -10.20 -2.52 -11.26
N LEU A 35 -10.94 -2.17 -10.20
CA LEU A 35 -11.74 -0.95 -10.09
C LEU A 35 -10.90 0.31 -10.27
N ALA A 36 -9.72 0.37 -9.64
CA ALA A 36 -8.81 1.51 -9.79
C ALA A 36 -8.33 1.74 -11.23
N ARG A 37 -8.32 0.70 -12.07
CA ARG A 37 -7.92 0.75 -13.49
C ARG A 37 -9.07 1.02 -14.45
N THR A 38 -10.32 0.96 -14.01
CA THR A 38 -11.50 1.12 -14.91
C THR A 38 -11.68 2.55 -15.39
N CYS A 39 -11.74 3.54 -14.49
CA CYS A 39 -11.95 4.93 -14.83
C CYS A 39 -11.32 5.89 -13.82
N ARG A 40 -11.12 7.15 -14.24
CA ARG A 40 -10.49 8.18 -13.40
C ARG A 40 -11.29 8.50 -12.13
N ALA A 41 -12.62 8.43 -12.20
CA ALA A 41 -13.49 8.66 -11.03
C ALA A 41 -13.34 7.56 -9.97
N PHE A 42 -13.07 6.32 -10.39
CA PHE A 42 -12.96 5.18 -9.48
C PHE A 42 -11.53 5.00 -8.95
N LYS A 43 -10.54 5.59 -9.64
CA LYS A 43 -9.13 5.49 -9.28
C LYS A 43 -8.88 5.94 -7.84
N GLU A 44 -9.29 7.15 -7.48
CA GLU A 44 -8.98 7.71 -6.15
C GLU A 44 -9.68 6.95 -5.02
N PRO A 45 -11.01 6.69 -5.07
CA PRO A 45 -11.69 5.97 -3.99
C PRO A 45 -11.25 4.50 -3.89
N ALA A 46 -10.95 3.84 -5.01
CA ALA A 46 -10.46 2.47 -5.00
C ALA A 46 -9.03 2.39 -4.45
N LEU A 47 -8.18 3.39 -4.71
CA LEU A 47 -6.85 3.48 -4.09
C LEU A 47 -6.96 3.79 -2.60
N ASP A 48 -7.85 4.68 -2.17
CA ASP A 48 -8.04 4.95 -0.74
C ASP A 48 -8.36 3.66 0.02
N LEU A 49 -9.27 2.85 -0.48
CA LEU A 49 -9.57 1.54 0.11
C LEU A 49 -8.44 0.52 -0.10
N LEU A 50 -7.75 0.49 -1.23
CA LEU A 50 -6.66 -0.47 -1.42
C LEU A 50 -5.53 -0.26 -0.40
N TRP A 51 -5.25 1.00 -0.05
CA TRP A 51 -4.14 1.37 0.83
C TRP A 51 -4.56 1.62 2.28
N GLU A 52 -5.86 1.70 2.60
CA GLU A 52 -6.37 1.95 3.96
C GLU A 52 -5.82 0.99 5.01
N ASN A 53 -5.88 -0.32 4.72
CA ASN A 53 -5.44 -1.39 5.62
C ASN A 53 -4.39 -2.23 4.90
N LEU A 54 -3.13 -2.08 5.29
CA LEU A 54 -2.01 -2.82 4.71
C LEU A 54 -1.38 -3.74 5.74
N PRO A 55 -1.19 -5.03 5.42
CA PRO A 55 -0.53 -5.95 6.33
C PRO A 55 0.99 -5.71 6.42
N ASP A 56 1.58 -5.21 5.33
CA ASP A 56 3.02 -4.93 5.25
C ASP A 56 3.27 -3.73 4.31
N PRO A 57 4.29 -2.88 4.57
CA PRO A 57 4.62 -1.72 3.73
C PRO A 57 5.36 -2.07 2.41
N SER A 58 5.67 -3.33 2.12
CA SER A 58 6.33 -3.80 0.88
C SER A 58 5.65 -3.32 -0.40
N PRO A 59 4.30 -3.29 -0.52
CA PRO A 59 3.64 -2.73 -1.70
C PRO A 59 4.04 -1.29 -1.97
N ILE A 60 4.28 -0.48 -0.92
CA ILE A 60 4.71 0.92 -1.06
C ILE A 60 6.13 0.97 -1.62
N VAL A 61 7.01 0.09 -1.16
CA VAL A 61 8.39 0.00 -1.66
C VAL A 61 8.43 -0.47 -3.12
N ARG A 62 7.52 -1.37 -3.52
CA ARG A 62 7.36 -1.77 -4.92
C ARG A 62 6.86 -0.65 -5.84
N CYS A 63 6.25 0.41 -5.30
CA CYS A 63 5.87 1.59 -6.08
C CYS A 63 7.05 2.53 -6.37
N LEU A 64 8.21 2.33 -5.72
CA LEU A 64 9.42 3.06 -6.01
C LEU A 64 10.10 2.54 -7.28
N PRO A 65 10.99 3.34 -7.90
CA PRO A 65 11.82 2.86 -8.98
C PRO A 65 12.59 1.59 -8.59
N GLU A 66 12.75 0.68 -9.55
CA GLU A 66 13.47 -0.59 -9.35
C GLU A 66 14.94 -0.36 -8.93
N ALA A 67 15.53 0.78 -9.31
CA ALA A 67 16.86 1.18 -8.87
C ALA A 67 16.97 1.51 -7.37
N SER A 68 15.84 1.59 -6.66
CA SER A 68 15.76 2.11 -5.28
C SER A 68 15.54 1.01 -4.26
N HIS A 69 15.15 -0.18 -4.70
CA HIS A 69 14.92 -1.33 -3.86
C HIS A 69 15.42 -2.61 -4.52
N TYR A 70 15.66 -3.63 -3.72
CA TYR A 70 15.94 -4.98 -4.19
C TYR A 70 15.11 -5.97 -3.37
N SER A 71 14.81 -7.12 -3.97
CA SER A 71 14.14 -8.23 -3.28
C SER A 71 15.10 -9.40 -3.09
N GLN A 72 15.17 -9.96 -1.90
CA GLN A 72 15.87 -11.21 -1.61
C GLN A 72 14.87 -12.24 -1.10
N ILE A 73 15.07 -13.52 -1.42
CA ILE A 73 14.24 -14.59 -0.83
C ILE A 73 14.82 -14.88 0.55
N SER A 74 13.99 -14.79 1.59
CA SER A 74 14.39 -15.16 2.94
C SER A 74 14.57 -16.69 3.00
N PRO A 75 15.75 -17.19 3.43
CA PRO A 75 15.99 -18.62 3.53
C PRO A 75 15.13 -19.30 4.60
N GLU A 76 14.56 -18.53 5.54
CA GLU A 76 13.77 -19.06 6.66
C GLU A 76 12.29 -19.26 6.33
N LYS A 77 11.75 -18.50 5.37
CA LYS A 77 10.29 -18.45 5.09
C LYS A 77 9.93 -18.53 3.61
N GLU A 78 10.89 -18.70 2.71
CA GLU A 78 10.69 -18.67 1.24
C GLU A 78 9.99 -17.40 0.68
N ASN A 79 9.76 -16.38 1.50
CA ASN A 79 9.14 -15.11 1.08
C ASN A 79 10.15 -14.09 0.57
N LYS A 80 9.67 -13.13 -0.22
CA LYS A 80 10.49 -12.01 -0.69
C LYS A 80 10.60 -10.96 0.41
N CYS A 81 11.83 -10.66 0.79
CA CYS A 81 12.19 -9.52 1.61
C CYS A 81 12.59 -8.34 0.74
N TYR A 82 11.97 -7.18 0.95
CA TYR A 82 12.30 -5.95 0.24
C TYR A 82 13.21 -5.05 1.09
N SER A 83 14.27 -4.54 0.46
CA SER A 83 15.26 -3.67 1.09
C SER A 83 15.65 -2.51 0.18
N PHE A 84 16.03 -1.37 0.77
CA PHE A 84 16.51 -0.22 0.00
C PHE A 84 17.95 -0.41 -0.48
N CYS A 85 18.21 -0.13 -1.76
CA CYS A 85 19.56 -0.13 -2.33
C CYS A 85 20.37 1.09 -1.89
N ARG A 86 19.68 2.21 -1.66
CA ARG A 86 20.26 3.54 -1.43
C ARG A 86 19.32 4.41 -0.62
N THR A 87 19.83 5.56 -0.16
CA THR A 87 19.00 6.63 0.38
C THR A 87 18.00 7.12 -0.68
N LEU A 88 16.74 7.26 -0.27
CA LEU A 88 15.67 7.76 -1.12
C LEU A 88 15.84 9.26 -1.38
N THR A 89 15.62 9.66 -2.63
CA THR A 89 15.58 11.05 -3.09
C THR A 89 14.27 11.72 -2.68
N GLN A 90 14.22 13.06 -2.71
CA GLN A 90 13.02 13.82 -2.38
C GLN A 90 11.79 13.37 -3.20
N THR A 91 11.96 13.15 -4.50
CA THR A 91 10.88 12.68 -5.38
C THR A 91 10.33 11.33 -4.97
N GLU A 92 11.18 10.43 -4.47
CA GLU A 92 10.78 9.11 -3.99
C GLU A 92 10.00 9.23 -2.68
N TRP A 93 10.44 10.12 -1.78
CA TRP A 93 9.67 10.47 -0.59
C TRP A 93 8.29 11.04 -0.91
N ASP A 94 8.17 11.85 -1.97
CA ASP A 94 6.88 12.40 -2.41
C ASP A 94 5.96 11.30 -2.96
N ILE A 95 6.51 10.33 -3.70
CA ILE A 95 5.76 9.13 -4.14
C ILE A 95 5.26 8.36 -2.92
N LEU A 96 6.13 8.06 -1.96
CA LEU A 96 5.75 7.38 -0.73
C LEU A 96 4.60 8.12 -0.04
N ARG A 97 4.74 9.43 0.14
CA ARG A 97 3.75 10.28 0.81
C ARG A 97 2.38 10.26 0.12
N SER A 98 2.36 10.17 -1.21
CA SER A 98 1.12 10.11 -1.99
C SER A 98 0.27 8.86 -1.70
N TYR A 99 0.92 7.76 -1.31
CA TYR A 99 0.29 6.50 -0.93
C TYR A 99 0.12 6.38 0.58
N THR A 100 1.13 6.75 1.38
CA THR A 100 1.12 6.58 2.84
C THR A 100 0.06 7.41 3.54
N ARG A 101 -0.32 8.56 2.96
CA ARG A 101 -1.45 9.37 3.46
C ARG A 101 -2.79 8.61 3.44
N ARG A 102 -2.91 7.56 2.62
CA ARG A 102 -4.14 6.76 2.52
C ARG A 102 -4.18 5.63 3.54
N ILE A 103 -3.04 5.32 4.16
CA ILE A 103 -2.89 4.23 5.11
C ILE A 103 -3.41 4.68 6.47
N GLN A 104 -4.36 3.93 7.01
CA GLN A 104 -4.96 4.15 8.33
C GLN A 104 -4.57 3.03 9.31
N SER A 105 -4.24 1.84 8.81
CA SER A 105 -3.83 0.72 9.65
C SER A 105 -2.71 -0.10 9.03
N LEU A 106 -1.72 -0.42 9.85
CA LEU A 106 -0.69 -1.41 9.58
C LEU A 106 -0.86 -2.57 10.56
N ALA A 107 -1.57 -3.60 10.16
CA ALA A 107 -1.82 -4.77 11.01
C ALA A 107 -1.20 -5.99 10.34
N ASP A 108 -0.11 -6.51 10.92
CA ASP A 108 0.51 -7.77 10.50
C ASP A 108 -0.57 -8.86 10.52
N ASP A 109 -1.00 -9.31 9.34
CA ASP A 109 -2.05 -10.32 9.20
C ASP A 109 -1.53 -11.73 9.52
N GLY A 110 -0.28 -11.85 9.99
CA GLY A 110 0.39 -13.13 10.25
C GLY A 110 0.60 -13.94 8.98
N GLY A 111 0.31 -13.36 7.81
CA GLY A 111 0.42 -14.00 6.52
C GLY A 111 1.87 -14.22 6.13
N ASP A 112 2.10 -15.30 5.40
CA ASP A 112 3.37 -15.61 4.73
C ASP A 112 3.49 -14.71 3.48
N ARG A 113 3.52 -13.39 3.69
CA ARG A 113 3.61 -12.38 2.63
C ARG A 113 5.00 -11.79 2.58
N ASP A 114 5.28 -11.16 1.45
CA ASP A 114 6.47 -10.33 1.25
C ASP A 114 6.68 -9.40 2.45
N ARG A 115 7.90 -9.36 3.00
CA ARG A 115 8.22 -8.57 4.21
C ARG A 115 9.20 -7.47 3.89
N LEU A 116 9.03 -6.31 4.51
CA LEU A 116 10.09 -5.31 4.49
C LEU A 116 11.20 -5.69 5.49
N ASP A 117 12.47 -5.61 5.09
CA ASP A 117 13.57 -5.79 6.04
C ASP A 117 13.48 -4.72 7.14
N TRP A 118 13.71 -5.10 8.39
CA TRP A 118 13.49 -4.22 9.53
C TRP A 118 14.39 -2.97 9.49
N LYS A 119 15.60 -3.06 8.92
CA LYS A 119 16.48 -1.89 8.73
C LYS A 119 15.87 -0.92 7.72
N SER A 120 15.23 -1.46 6.69
CA SER A 120 14.46 -0.69 5.72
C SER A 120 13.22 -0.09 6.37
N VAL A 121 12.51 -0.81 7.24
CA VAL A 121 11.37 -0.28 8.03
C VAL A 121 11.82 0.91 8.89
N LYS A 122 12.96 0.79 9.58
CA LYS A 122 13.53 1.91 10.35
C LYS A 122 13.91 3.11 9.49
N THR A 123 14.44 2.87 8.30
CA THR A 123 14.78 3.93 7.35
C THR A 123 13.52 4.60 6.82
N PHE A 124 12.47 3.82 6.60
CA PHE A 124 11.14 4.28 6.18
C PHE A 124 10.48 5.18 7.23
N LEU A 125 10.61 4.83 8.51
CA LEU A 125 10.01 5.57 9.63
C LEU A 125 10.81 6.81 10.05
N ASN A 126 12.03 7.01 9.53
CA ASN A 126 12.87 8.17 9.82
C ASN A 126 13.13 8.99 8.55
N PRO A 127 12.11 9.66 7.97
CA PRO A 127 12.33 10.54 6.84
C PRO A 127 13.26 11.70 7.24
N PRO A 128 14.11 12.21 6.32
CA PRO A 128 14.95 13.39 6.55
C PRO A 128 14.15 14.71 6.67
N ILE A 129 12.82 14.65 6.80
CA ILE A 129 11.88 15.77 6.73
C ILE A 129 10.99 15.74 7.98
N ALA A 130 10.65 16.91 8.52
CA ALA A 130 9.94 17.09 9.79
C ALA A 130 8.47 16.58 9.83
N SER A 131 7.92 16.00 8.75
CA SER A 131 6.54 15.51 8.70
C SER A 131 6.48 13.99 8.82
N PRO A 132 5.54 13.43 9.61
CA PRO A 132 5.36 11.99 9.72
C PRO A 132 4.96 11.39 8.36
N LEU A 133 5.58 10.27 8.01
CA LEU A 133 5.30 9.57 6.75
C LEU A 133 3.88 9.00 6.72
N PHE A 134 3.38 8.57 7.88
CA PHE A 134 2.01 8.10 8.07
C PHE A 134 1.26 9.13 8.92
N PRO A 135 0.63 10.13 8.29
CA PRO A 135 -0.09 11.16 9.03
C PRO A 135 -1.39 10.66 9.69
N ASN A 136 -1.91 9.50 9.24
CA ASN A 136 -3.22 8.97 9.61
C ASN A 136 -3.13 7.61 10.35
N LEU A 137 -1.93 7.24 10.81
CA LEU A 137 -1.72 6.04 11.64
C LEU A 137 -1.99 6.32 13.11
#